data_AF-A0A651E806-F1
#
_entry.id   AF-A0A651E806-F1
#
_cell.length_a   1.000
_cell.length_b   1.000
_cell.length_c   1.000
_cell.angle_alpha   90.00
_cell.angle_beta   90.00
_cell.angle_gamma   90.00
#
_symmetry.space_group_name_H-M   'P 1'
#
loop_
_entity.id
_entity.type
_entity.pdbx_description
1 polymer ?
#
loop_
_entity_poly.entity_id
_entity_poly.type
_entity_poly.pdbx_seq_one_letter_code
_entity_poly.pdbx_strand_id
1 'polypeptide(L)'
;KAFAILALAILVVGLLTAVSALFGFIAPDAAGLLRLGVGLILTVPVFLSLGIVMASWFPRVIDYFIYSTVIMMPLMFPLVEVFGVSVGPIGALSPVWGALVLITSVFEQSRPVFEFIAAVVLLLVWNVVAYRLAASAFVRLGAGPKPRRAQAARGGWPARAVPGRRRFPTLSADVLLLLRDPITVIVVFAPFLAAAFLGRGLPWLLGPGSPVAASIPAVVAEAVLAWMDNLRSLVIVMAGMMYGMLGAFLILDEKDEGVLPFLHTLPGRPGWFILRRCRTLFVIYVLAIGPLVTVGNLVHGDPVVFAVSLIVDAFLLPIAFLGMGVLARNKVQGLALAKVLNVLTLPPILIGVLPGRWVWLVGVFPTAWGSLMRLSAQGSLQAIAAAAAGVVSCGAIAWYLFIRARAGLHGSVMPF
;
A
#
# COMPACT_ATOMS: atom_id res chain seq x y z
N LYS A 1 23.54 2.49 -9.47
CA LYS A 1 22.19 2.24 -8.88
C LYS A 1 21.53 3.52 -8.37
N ALA A 2 22.18 4.33 -7.52
CA ALA A 2 21.63 5.63 -7.07
C ALA A 2 21.21 6.55 -8.24
N PHE A 3 22.05 6.67 -9.28
CA PHE A 3 21.71 7.43 -10.49
C PHE A 3 20.44 6.95 -11.19
N ALA A 4 20.20 5.63 -11.23
CA ALA A 4 18.99 5.06 -11.84
C ALA A 4 17.74 5.39 -11.02
N ILE A 5 17.84 5.40 -9.68
CA ILE A 5 16.74 5.81 -8.79
C ILE A 5 16.43 7.29 -8.97
N LEU A 6 17.47 8.14 -9.05
CA LEU A 6 17.30 9.57 -9.31
C LEU A 6 16.68 9.82 -10.69
N ALA A 7 17.17 9.14 -11.73
CA ALA A 7 16.61 9.24 -13.08
C ALA A 7 15.13 8.81 -13.11
N LEU A 8 14.78 7.73 -12.40
CA LEU A 8 13.39 7.29 -12.26
C LEU A 8 12.53 8.33 -11.52
N ALA A 9 13.04 8.90 -10.43
CA ALA A 9 12.34 9.95 -9.68
C ALA A 9 12.10 11.20 -10.55
N ILE A 10 13.12 11.65 -11.28
CA ILE A 10 13.02 12.76 -12.24
C ILE A 10 11.99 12.44 -13.33
N LEU A 11 12.01 11.23 -13.88
CA LEU A 11 11.06 10.82 -14.92
C LEU A 11 9.61 10.80 -14.40
N VAL A 12 9.38 10.22 -13.21
CA VAL A 12 8.06 10.15 -12.60
C VAL A 12 7.54 11.55 -12.27
N VAL A 13 8.34 12.38 -11.62
CA VAL A 13 7.92 13.73 -11.24
C VAL A 13 7.78 14.63 -12.46
N GLY A 14 8.66 14.50 -13.45
CA GLY A 14 8.54 15.20 -14.73
C GLY A 14 7.24 14.83 -15.46
N LEU A 15 6.91 13.54 -15.52
CA LEU A 15 5.64 13.07 -16.10
C LEU A 15 4.43 13.61 -15.33
N LEU A 16 4.43 13.52 -14.00
CA LEU A 16 3.34 14.06 -13.16
C LEU A 16 3.17 15.56 -13.33
N THR A 17 4.28 16.31 -13.43
CA THR A 17 4.27 17.76 -13.65
C THR A 17 3.72 18.09 -15.05
N ALA A 18 4.16 17.36 -16.08
CA ALA A 18 3.67 17.53 -17.45
C ALA A 18 2.18 17.22 -17.57
N VAL A 19 1.71 16.14 -16.93
CA VAL A 19 0.28 15.79 -16.86
C VAL A 19 -0.49 16.88 -16.12
N SER A 20 0.02 17.36 -14.99
CA SER A 20 -0.63 18.43 -14.21
C SER A 20 -0.73 19.74 -14.99
N ALA A 21 0.32 20.09 -15.74
CA ALA A 21 0.32 21.25 -16.63
C ALA A 21 -0.67 21.08 -17.80
N LEU A 22 -0.76 19.89 -18.38
CA LEU A 22 -1.70 19.57 -19.47
C LEU A 22 -3.17 19.70 -19.04
N PHE A 23 -3.47 19.38 -17.78
CA PHE A 23 -4.81 19.60 -17.20
C PHE A 23 -5.03 21.02 -16.67
N GLY A 24 -4.07 21.93 -16.84
CA GLY A 24 -4.19 23.32 -16.40
C GLY A 24 -4.10 23.51 -14.88
N PHE A 25 -3.67 22.50 -14.13
CA PHE A 25 -3.46 22.63 -12.68
C PHE A 25 -2.23 23.46 -12.33
N ILE A 26 -1.26 23.55 -13.26
CA ILE A 26 0.01 24.25 -13.06
C ILE A 26 0.36 25.00 -14.34
N ALA A 27 0.83 26.24 -14.21
CA ALA A 27 1.52 26.96 -15.28
C ALA A 27 3.03 26.91 -14.99
N PRO A 28 3.78 25.93 -15.52
CA PRO A 28 5.18 25.74 -15.15
C PRO A 28 6.01 26.92 -15.66
N ASP A 29 6.66 27.62 -14.75
CA ASP A 29 7.68 28.62 -15.05
C ASP A 29 9.08 28.00 -14.93
N ALA A 30 10.06 28.58 -15.62
CA ALA A 30 11.43 28.07 -15.59
C ALA A 30 12.02 28.06 -14.17
N ALA A 31 11.64 29.03 -13.33
CA ALA A 31 12.10 29.09 -11.95
C ALA A 31 11.45 28.00 -11.08
N GLY A 32 10.13 27.77 -11.18
CA GLY A 32 9.46 26.65 -10.51
C GLY A 32 10.02 25.30 -10.92
N LEU A 33 10.28 25.07 -12.21
CA LEU A 33 10.92 23.84 -12.68
C LEU A 33 12.33 23.65 -12.11
N LEU A 34 13.12 24.73 -12.01
CA LEU A 34 14.45 24.68 -11.38
C LEU A 34 14.33 24.34 -9.89
N ARG A 35 13.41 24.97 -9.17
CA ARG A 35 13.15 24.70 -7.74
C ARG A 35 12.72 23.26 -7.51
N LEU A 36 11.84 22.72 -8.36
CA LEU A 36 11.44 21.31 -8.35
C LEU A 36 12.63 20.38 -8.57
N GLY A 37 13.48 20.70 -9.55
CA GLY A 37 14.70 19.95 -9.84
C GLY A 37 15.64 19.90 -8.64
N VAL A 38 15.91 21.06 -8.01
CA VAL A 38 16.69 21.16 -6.76
C VAL A 38 16.03 20.36 -5.65
N GLY A 39 14.72 20.46 -5.50
CA GLY A 39 13.92 19.66 -4.57
C GLY A 39 14.17 18.17 -4.74
N LEU A 40 14.00 17.63 -5.94
CA LEU A 40 14.21 16.21 -6.22
C LEU A 40 15.65 15.75 -5.97
N ILE A 41 16.64 16.54 -6.39
CA ILE A 41 18.05 16.21 -6.19
C ILE A 41 18.38 16.12 -4.71
N LEU A 42 17.79 16.97 -3.87
CA LEU A 42 18.05 17.00 -2.44
C LEU A 42 17.19 16.00 -1.65
N THR A 43 15.94 15.76 -2.03
CA THR A 43 15.04 14.89 -1.25
C THR A 43 15.29 13.41 -1.51
N VAL A 44 15.52 13.02 -2.76
CA VAL A 44 15.68 11.59 -3.14
C VAL A 44 16.80 10.91 -2.33
N PRO A 45 18.01 11.48 -2.18
CA PRO A 45 19.08 10.83 -1.42
C PRO A 45 18.81 10.82 0.09
N VAL A 46 18.13 11.83 0.65
CA VAL A 46 17.71 11.85 2.07
C VAL A 46 16.78 10.67 2.36
N PHE A 47 15.68 10.57 1.62
CA PHE A 47 14.69 9.52 1.86
C PHE A 47 15.23 8.12 1.53
N LEU A 48 16.08 8.00 0.50
CA LEU A 48 16.77 6.75 0.21
C LEU A 48 17.68 6.33 1.37
N SER A 49 18.46 7.26 1.91
CA SER A 49 19.38 6.98 3.02
C SER A 49 18.62 6.63 4.30
N LEU A 50 17.56 7.37 4.64
CA LEU A 50 16.67 7.04 5.75
C LEU A 50 16.01 5.67 5.56
N GLY A 51 15.60 5.34 4.34
CA GLY A 51 15.07 4.02 3.98
C GLY A 51 16.07 2.90 4.25
N ILE A 52 17.35 3.09 3.92
CA ILE A 52 18.43 2.12 4.21
C ILE A 52 18.64 1.94 5.71
N VAL A 53 18.66 3.05 6.47
CA VAL A 53 18.78 3.00 7.94
C VAL A 53 17.64 2.18 8.53
N MET A 54 16.41 2.48 8.12
CA MET A 54 15.24 1.76 8.57
C MET A 54 15.29 0.28 8.16
N ALA A 55 15.65 -0.03 6.93
CA ALA A 55 15.78 -1.41 6.45
C ALA A 55 16.82 -2.21 7.27
N SER A 56 17.86 -1.56 7.79
CA SER A 56 18.86 -2.23 8.63
C SER A 56 18.35 -2.64 10.02
N TRP A 57 17.26 -2.03 10.48
CA TRP A 57 16.67 -2.34 11.79
C TRP A 57 15.82 -3.61 11.76
N PHE A 58 15.38 -4.01 10.56
CA PHE A 58 14.42 -5.09 10.39
C PHE A 58 15.06 -6.29 9.66
N PRO A 59 15.03 -7.49 10.26
CA PRO A 59 15.59 -8.68 9.63
C PRO A 59 14.75 -9.17 8.44
N ARG A 60 13.47 -8.82 8.40
CA ARG A 60 12.55 -9.20 7.31
C ARG A 60 12.09 -7.96 6.56
N VAL A 61 11.96 -8.09 5.25
CA VAL A 61 11.47 -7.01 4.38
C VAL A 61 10.07 -6.57 4.79
N ILE A 62 9.20 -7.51 5.17
CA ILE A 62 7.82 -7.21 5.54
C ILE A 62 7.72 -6.41 6.85
N ASP A 63 8.60 -6.66 7.82
CA ASP A 63 8.73 -5.85 9.04
C ASP A 63 9.04 -4.39 8.67
N TYR A 64 10.06 -4.20 7.83
CA TYR A 64 10.43 -2.87 7.35
C TYR A 64 9.24 -2.14 6.72
N PHE A 65 8.39 -2.81 5.94
CA PHE A 65 7.24 -2.15 5.32
C PHE A 65 6.20 -1.67 6.33
N ILE A 66 5.82 -2.53 7.28
CA ILE A 66 4.82 -2.17 8.28
C ILE A 66 5.35 -1.05 9.19
N TYR A 67 6.57 -1.22 9.71
CA TYR A 67 7.15 -0.26 10.63
C TYR A 67 7.56 1.03 9.92
N SER A 68 7.99 0.99 8.66
CA SER A 68 8.28 2.23 7.92
C SER A 68 7.03 3.08 7.75
N THR A 69 5.84 2.52 7.55
CA THR A 69 4.61 3.34 7.52
C THR A 69 4.37 4.06 8.84
N VAL A 70 4.55 3.37 9.97
CA VAL A 70 4.38 3.98 11.31
C VAL A 70 5.49 4.99 11.61
N ILE A 71 6.75 4.66 11.32
CA ILE A 71 7.90 5.53 11.58
C ILE A 71 7.92 6.72 10.62
N MET A 72 7.37 6.58 9.42
CA MET A 72 7.21 7.68 8.46
C MET A 72 5.94 8.50 8.74
N MET A 73 5.06 8.08 9.65
CA MET A 73 3.86 8.85 9.98
C MET A 73 4.18 10.26 10.53
N PRO A 74 5.17 10.45 11.45
CA PRO A 74 5.65 11.79 11.83
C PRO A 74 6.33 12.53 10.68
N LEU A 75 6.85 11.82 9.68
CA LEU A 75 7.37 12.46 8.47
C LEU A 75 6.21 12.92 7.57
N MET A 76 5.00 12.37 7.67
CA MET A 76 3.82 12.88 6.98
C MET A 76 3.20 14.12 7.66
N PHE A 77 3.68 14.53 8.83
CA PHE A 77 3.11 15.65 9.60
C PHE A 77 3.06 16.99 8.85
N PRO A 78 4.02 17.33 7.97
CA PRO A 78 3.93 18.54 7.15
C PRO A 78 2.80 18.50 6.10
N LEU A 79 2.26 17.31 5.73
CA LEU A 79 1.01 17.25 4.95
C LEU A 79 -0.19 17.74 5.76
N VAL A 80 -0.13 17.69 7.08
CA VAL A 80 -1.18 18.23 7.96
C VAL A 80 -1.22 19.76 7.89
N GLU A 81 -0.10 20.40 7.54
CA GLU A 81 -0.03 21.85 7.30
C GLU A 81 -0.84 22.26 6.06
N VAL A 82 -0.94 21.40 5.04
CA VAL A 82 -1.85 21.59 3.89
C VAL A 82 -3.31 21.66 4.34
N PHE A 83 -3.65 21.03 5.46
CA PHE A 83 -4.97 21.08 6.08
C PHE A 83 -5.11 22.21 7.13
N GLY A 84 -4.15 23.14 7.19
CA GLY A 84 -4.19 24.30 8.08
C GLY A 84 -3.78 24.03 9.52
N VAL A 85 -3.23 22.85 9.83
CA VAL A 85 -2.69 22.56 11.16
C VAL A 85 -1.25 23.04 11.22
N SER A 86 -0.98 24.10 11.98
CA SER A 86 0.37 24.61 12.14
C SER A 86 1.25 23.57 12.82
N VAL A 87 2.27 23.12 12.10
CA VAL A 87 3.27 22.25 12.69
C VAL A 87 4.19 23.16 13.49
N GLY A 88 4.24 22.97 14.81
CA GLY A 88 5.15 23.74 15.67
C GLY A 88 6.61 23.65 15.21
N PRO A 89 7.55 24.28 15.92
CA PRO A 89 8.96 24.39 15.50
C PRO A 89 9.65 23.04 15.21
N ILE A 90 9.16 21.94 15.76
CA ILE A 90 9.63 20.58 15.47
C ILE A 90 9.35 20.16 14.02
N GLY A 91 8.22 20.56 13.44
CA GLY A 91 7.87 20.28 12.05
C GLY A 91 8.81 20.94 11.07
N ALA A 92 9.22 22.18 11.36
CA ALA A 92 10.17 22.93 10.54
C ALA A 92 11.56 22.28 10.48
N LEU A 93 11.94 21.44 11.46
CA LEU A 93 13.20 20.69 11.45
C LEU A 93 13.11 19.36 10.69
N SER A 94 11.91 18.94 10.28
CA SER A 94 11.70 17.69 9.55
C SER A 94 12.24 17.80 8.11
N PRO A 95 12.89 16.75 7.57
CA PRO A 95 13.29 16.75 6.17
C PRO A 95 12.08 16.82 5.23
N VAL A 96 10.88 16.47 5.70
CA VAL A 96 9.66 16.56 4.89
C VAL A 96 9.19 18.00 4.73
N TRP A 97 9.39 18.86 5.71
CA TRP A 97 9.06 20.28 5.56
C TRP A 97 9.90 20.90 4.42
N GLY A 98 11.22 20.69 4.44
CA GLY A 98 12.09 21.15 3.37
C GLY A 98 11.72 20.54 2.01
N ALA A 99 11.34 19.27 1.98
CA ALA A 99 10.84 18.62 0.77
C ALA A 99 9.55 19.26 0.24
N LEU A 100 8.58 19.51 1.12
CA LEU A 100 7.32 20.14 0.76
C LEU A 100 7.52 21.55 0.24
N VAL A 101 8.28 22.40 0.94
CA VAL A 101 8.55 23.79 0.48
C VAL A 101 9.12 23.81 -0.94
N LEU A 102 10.02 22.89 -1.28
CA LEU A 102 10.61 22.82 -2.62
C LEU A 102 9.63 22.26 -3.65
N ILE A 103 8.85 21.22 -3.31
CA ILE A 103 7.88 20.60 -4.24
C ILE A 103 6.67 21.50 -4.47
N THR A 104 6.14 22.16 -3.43
CA THR A 104 4.97 23.03 -3.50
C THR A 104 5.28 24.38 -4.14
N SER A 105 6.56 24.78 -4.21
CA SER A 105 6.97 26.02 -4.89
C SER A 105 6.62 26.10 -6.38
N VAL A 106 6.27 24.97 -7.00
CA VAL A 106 5.75 24.88 -8.37
C VAL A 106 4.28 25.32 -8.44
N PHE A 107 3.54 25.12 -7.36
CA PHE A 107 2.10 25.38 -7.28
C PHE A 107 1.81 26.76 -6.69
N GLU A 108 2.67 27.25 -5.79
CA GLU A 108 2.50 28.53 -5.09
C GLU A 108 3.54 29.55 -5.57
N GLN A 109 3.09 30.59 -6.28
CA GLN A 109 3.97 31.60 -6.90
C GLN A 109 4.64 32.55 -5.89
N SER A 110 4.12 32.66 -4.66
CA SER A 110 4.51 33.71 -3.70
C SER A 110 5.00 33.16 -2.36
N ARG A 111 6.02 32.28 -2.37
CA ARG A 111 6.76 31.96 -1.14
C ARG A 111 7.97 32.88 -0.95
N PRO A 112 8.26 33.30 0.28
CA PRO A 112 9.39 34.18 0.54
C PRO A 112 10.72 33.45 0.30
N VAL A 113 11.70 34.17 -0.24
CA VAL A 113 13.02 33.59 -0.62
C VAL A 113 13.73 32.93 0.56
N PHE A 114 13.54 33.44 1.78
CA PHE A 114 14.17 32.87 2.97
C PHE A 114 13.68 31.45 3.27
N GLU A 115 12.40 31.12 3.04
CA GLU A 115 11.86 29.76 3.25
C GLU A 115 12.53 28.78 2.30
N PHE A 116 12.75 29.19 1.06
CA PHE A 116 13.44 28.37 0.07
C PHE A 116 14.89 28.09 0.48
N ILE A 117 15.62 29.12 0.90
CA ILE A 117 17.00 28.98 1.38
C ILE A 117 17.04 28.06 2.61
N ALA A 118 16.13 28.26 3.57
CA ALA A 118 16.03 27.43 4.76
C ALA A 118 15.74 25.96 4.40
N ALA A 119 14.81 25.69 3.48
CA ALA A 119 14.49 24.35 3.00
C ALA A 119 15.70 23.66 2.34
N VAL A 120 16.43 24.36 1.48
CA VAL A 120 17.66 23.85 0.84
C VAL A 120 18.73 23.53 1.88
N VAL A 121 19.02 24.45 2.79
CA VAL A 121 20.04 24.26 3.84
C VAL A 121 19.66 23.08 4.74
N LEU A 122 18.40 23.00 5.16
CA LEU A 122 17.88 21.92 5.99
C LEU A 122 18.04 20.56 5.30
N LEU A 123 17.67 20.45 4.02
CA LEU A 123 17.83 19.20 3.27
C LEU A 123 19.29 18.83 3.04
N LEU A 124 20.20 19.80 2.87
CA LEU A 124 21.64 19.54 2.79
C LEU A 124 22.16 18.95 4.12
N VAL A 125 21.75 19.52 5.25
CA VAL A 125 22.09 18.98 6.58
C VAL A 125 21.55 17.55 6.74
N TRP A 126 20.28 17.33 6.38
CA TRP A 126 19.68 15.99 6.43
C TRP A 126 20.33 14.99 5.49
N ASN A 127 20.82 15.42 4.32
CA ASN A 127 21.58 14.55 3.41
C ASN A 127 22.84 14.03 4.10
N VAL A 128 23.60 14.91 4.76
CA VAL A 128 24.82 14.52 5.50
C VAL A 128 24.49 13.59 6.66
N VAL A 129 23.47 13.93 7.46
CA VAL A 129 23.04 13.12 8.62
C VAL A 129 22.54 11.75 8.16
N ALA A 130 21.60 11.70 7.22
CA ALA A 130 21.02 10.46 6.72
C ALA A 130 22.08 9.58 6.05
N TYR A 131 23.01 10.15 5.29
CA TYR A 131 24.11 9.42 4.68
C TYR A 131 25.03 8.78 5.73
N ARG A 132 25.41 9.52 6.78
CA ARG A 132 26.23 8.97 7.88
C ARG A 132 25.52 7.84 8.62
N LEU A 133 24.23 8.01 8.89
CA LEU A 133 23.41 6.95 9.50
C LEU A 133 23.35 5.72 8.58
N ALA A 134 23.10 5.91 7.28
CA ALA A 134 23.03 4.83 6.31
C ALA A 134 24.36 4.08 6.17
N ALA A 135 25.48 4.80 6.15
CA ALA A 135 26.82 4.21 6.15
C ALA A 135 27.04 3.35 7.40
N SER A 136 26.68 3.84 8.59
CA SER A 136 26.79 3.08 9.84
C SER A 136 25.90 1.83 9.86
N ALA A 137 24.70 1.93 9.29
CA ALA A 137 23.77 0.82 9.11
C ALA A 137 24.33 -0.23 8.15
N PHE A 138 24.99 0.18 7.07
CA PHE A 138 25.61 -0.71 6.10
C PHE A 138 26.76 -1.53 6.71
N VAL A 139 27.58 -0.90 7.57
CA VAL A 139 28.62 -1.60 8.32
C VAL A 139 28.02 -2.67 9.24
N ARG A 140 26.89 -2.38 9.89
CA ARG A 140 26.18 -3.37 10.74
C ARG A 140 25.63 -4.54 9.93
N LEU A 141 25.10 -4.29 8.73
CA LEU A 141 24.61 -5.33 7.83
C LEU A 141 25.75 -6.19 7.26
N GLY A 142 26.88 -5.56 6.92
CA GLY A 142 28.07 -6.23 6.37
C GLY A 142 28.86 -7.05 7.40
N ALA A 143 28.77 -6.73 8.69
CA ALA A 143 29.45 -7.47 9.76
C ALA A 143 28.93 -8.91 9.94
N GLY A 144 27.88 -9.30 9.21
CA GLY A 144 27.23 -10.59 9.33
C GLY A 144 26.48 -10.75 10.66
N PRO A 145 25.45 -11.60 10.72
CA PRO A 145 24.87 -11.96 12.00
C PRO A 145 25.98 -12.56 12.88
N LYS A 146 26.27 -11.94 14.03
CA LYS A 146 27.18 -12.53 15.03
C LYS A 146 26.76 -13.99 15.21
N PRO A 147 27.63 -14.97 14.93
CA PRO A 147 27.24 -16.37 14.94
C PRO A 147 26.68 -16.67 16.32
N ARG A 148 25.37 -16.98 16.38
CA ARG A 148 24.63 -17.39 17.59
C ARG A 148 25.08 -18.78 18.07
N ARG A 149 26.36 -19.11 17.91
CA ARG A 149 26.97 -20.44 18.04
C ARG A 149 27.38 -20.84 19.46
N ALA A 150 27.14 -20.02 20.49
CA ALA A 150 27.63 -20.34 21.84
C ALA A 150 26.56 -20.46 22.95
N GLN A 151 25.32 -20.01 22.73
CA GLN A 151 24.27 -20.13 23.78
C GLN A 151 23.42 -21.40 23.67
N ALA A 152 23.41 -22.09 22.53
CA ALA A 152 22.75 -23.40 22.42
C ALA A 152 23.64 -24.58 22.86
N ALA A 153 24.95 -24.37 23.04
CA ALA A 153 25.90 -25.45 23.36
C ALA A 153 26.16 -25.67 24.86
N ARG A 154 25.60 -24.85 25.76
CA ARG A 154 25.82 -24.96 27.23
C ARG A 154 24.58 -25.19 28.08
N GLY A 155 23.39 -25.25 27.48
CA GLY A 155 22.18 -25.67 28.19
C GLY A 155 21.69 -26.97 27.59
N GLY A 156 21.96 -28.10 28.22
CA GLY A 156 21.29 -29.36 27.88
C GLY A 156 19.79 -29.16 28.06
N TRP A 157 19.07 -28.94 26.96
CA TRP A 157 17.62 -28.91 26.99
C TRP A 157 17.17 -30.33 27.34
N PRO A 158 16.53 -30.56 28.50
CA PRO A 158 15.94 -31.86 28.76
C PRO A 158 14.91 -32.12 27.67
N ALA A 159 14.92 -33.33 27.13
CA ALA A 159 13.93 -33.82 26.17
C ALA A 159 12.53 -33.69 26.79
N ARG A 160 11.91 -32.52 26.63
CA ARG A 160 10.51 -32.33 26.98
C ARG A 160 9.72 -33.18 26.02
N ALA A 161 9.20 -34.28 26.55
CA ALA A 161 8.20 -35.11 25.90
C ALA A 161 7.18 -34.21 25.20
N VAL A 162 7.03 -34.40 23.89
CA VAL A 162 6.02 -33.71 23.08
C VAL A 162 4.67 -33.99 23.76
N PRO A 163 4.04 -32.99 24.41
CA PRO A 163 2.78 -33.23 25.10
C PRO A 163 1.77 -33.71 24.07
N GLY A 164 1.06 -34.79 24.41
CA GLY A 164 0.10 -35.45 23.54
C GLY A 164 -0.74 -34.45 22.77
N ARG A 165 -0.79 -34.62 21.43
CA ARG A 165 -1.54 -33.82 20.48
C ARG A 165 -2.95 -33.57 21.01
N ARG A 166 -3.16 -32.41 21.63
CA ARG A 166 -4.51 -31.90 21.88
C ARG A 166 -5.12 -31.68 20.50
N ARG A 167 -6.14 -32.48 20.19
CA ARG A 167 -6.98 -32.36 19.00
C ARG A 167 -7.74 -31.04 19.11
N PHE A 168 -7.08 -29.92 18.85
CA PHE A 168 -7.77 -28.71 18.47
C PHE A 168 -8.50 -28.99 17.15
N PRO A 169 -9.67 -28.37 16.91
CA PRO A 169 -10.32 -28.44 15.60
C PRO A 169 -9.28 -28.10 14.54
N THR A 170 -9.16 -28.96 13.53
CA THR A 170 -8.08 -28.91 12.53
C THR A 170 -8.26 -27.68 11.64
N LEU A 171 -7.86 -26.51 12.15
CA LEU A 171 -7.62 -25.33 11.33
C LEU A 171 -6.65 -25.75 10.23
N SER A 172 -6.90 -25.26 9.01
CA SER A 172 -5.98 -25.54 7.91
C SER A 172 -4.56 -25.08 8.28
N ALA A 173 -3.55 -25.83 7.85
CA ALA A 173 -2.16 -25.48 8.10
C ALA A 173 -1.82 -24.06 7.60
N ASP A 174 -2.50 -23.62 6.53
CA ASP A 174 -2.38 -22.27 5.99
C ASP A 174 -2.87 -21.21 7.00
N VAL A 175 -4.00 -21.43 7.69
CA VAL A 175 -4.49 -20.52 8.74
C VAL A 175 -3.56 -20.48 9.94
N LEU A 176 -3.03 -21.62 10.38
CA LEU A 176 -2.08 -21.67 11.48
C LEU A 176 -0.78 -20.95 11.12
N LEU A 177 -0.33 -21.04 9.87
CA LEU A 177 0.83 -20.31 9.37
C LEU A 177 0.58 -18.79 9.39
N LEU A 178 -0.60 -18.35 8.96
CA LEU A 178 -0.99 -16.93 9.00
C LEU A 178 -1.02 -16.36 10.42
N LEU A 179 -1.56 -17.13 11.38
CA LEU A 179 -1.70 -16.68 12.77
C LEU A 179 -0.39 -16.74 13.55
N ARG A 180 0.58 -17.55 13.11
CA ARG A 180 1.86 -17.70 13.80
C ARG A 180 2.79 -16.50 13.62
N ASP A 181 2.63 -15.77 12.52
CA ASP A 181 3.46 -14.61 12.21
C ASP A 181 2.76 -13.31 12.61
N PRO A 182 3.27 -12.55 13.61
CA PRO A 182 2.58 -11.37 14.14
C PRO A 182 2.39 -10.26 13.10
N ILE A 183 3.31 -10.16 12.15
CA ILE A 183 3.27 -9.23 11.02
C ILE A 183 2.07 -9.54 10.14
N THR A 184 1.90 -10.81 9.78
CA THR A 184 0.78 -11.29 8.98
C THR A 184 -0.55 -11.00 9.68
N VAL A 185 -0.62 -11.20 11.00
CA VAL A 185 -1.80 -10.83 11.81
C VAL A 185 -2.07 -9.33 11.72
N ILE A 186 -1.06 -8.48 11.90
CA ILE A 186 -1.22 -7.01 11.77
C ILE A 186 -1.76 -6.64 10.38
N VAL A 187 -1.24 -7.24 9.31
CA VAL A 187 -1.69 -6.97 7.93
C VAL A 187 -3.15 -7.41 7.71
N VAL A 188 -3.57 -8.53 8.29
CA VAL A 188 -4.97 -8.99 8.25
C VAL A 188 -5.91 -8.01 8.96
N PHE A 189 -5.47 -7.43 10.09
CA PHE A 189 -6.26 -6.47 10.86
C PHE A 189 -6.15 -5.02 10.38
N ALA A 190 -5.14 -4.67 9.58
CA ALA A 190 -4.94 -3.30 9.10
C ALA A 190 -6.15 -2.73 8.33
N PRO A 191 -6.84 -3.48 7.44
CA PRO A 191 -8.09 -3.01 6.84
C PRO A 191 -9.18 -2.67 7.87
N PHE A 192 -9.28 -3.44 8.96
CA PHE A 192 -10.24 -3.16 10.04
C PHE A 192 -9.93 -1.87 10.76
N LEU A 193 -8.66 -1.61 11.03
CA LEU A 193 -8.23 -0.35 11.63
C LEU A 193 -8.52 0.82 10.70
N ALA A 194 -8.23 0.68 9.40
CA ALA A 194 -8.55 1.68 8.40
C ALA A 194 -10.06 1.92 8.28
N ALA A 195 -10.88 0.86 8.29
CA ALA A 195 -12.34 0.95 8.27
C ALA A 195 -12.89 1.65 9.51
N ALA A 196 -12.45 1.25 10.70
CA ALA A 196 -12.86 1.88 11.96
C ALA A 196 -12.48 3.36 11.98
N PHE A 197 -11.24 3.69 11.60
CA PHE A 197 -10.75 5.05 11.60
C PHE A 197 -11.43 5.92 10.54
N LEU A 198 -11.37 5.55 9.26
CA LEU A 198 -11.90 6.40 8.18
C LEU A 198 -13.43 6.40 8.12
N GLY A 199 -14.06 5.30 8.50
CA GLY A 199 -15.51 5.15 8.37
C GLY A 199 -16.31 5.66 9.57
N ARG A 200 -15.76 5.55 10.80
CA ARG A 200 -16.41 6.06 12.03
C ARG A 200 -15.57 7.10 12.78
N GLY A 201 -14.28 6.85 12.94
CA GLY A 201 -13.38 7.73 13.68
C GLY A 201 -13.33 9.13 13.09
N LEU A 202 -13.18 9.24 11.77
CA LEU A 202 -13.04 10.51 11.07
C LEU A 202 -14.36 11.33 11.06
N PRO A 203 -15.54 10.75 10.73
CA PRO A 203 -16.81 11.45 10.93
C PRO A 203 -17.08 11.87 12.38
N TRP A 204 -16.66 11.05 13.35
CA TRP A 204 -16.80 11.42 14.77
C TRP A 204 -15.86 12.58 15.16
N LEU A 205 -14.62 12.58 14.66
CA LEU A 205 -13.64 13.65 14.87
C LEU A 205 -14.02 14.96 14.18
N LEU A 206 -14.72 14.91 13.04
CA LEU A 206 -15.12 16.10 12.29
C LEU A 206 -16.58 16.52 12.54
N GLY A 207 -17.35 15.69 13.24
CA GLY A 207 -18.78 15.89 13.45
C GLY A 207 -19.10 16.99 14.48
N PRO A 208 -20.35 17.48 14.48
CA PRO A 208 -20.82 18.45 15.46
C PRO A 208 -20.65 17.93 16.89
N GLY A 209 -19.92 18.67 17.73
CA GLY A 209 -19.66 18.30 19.13
C GLY A 209 -18.36 17.54 19.39
N SER A 210 -17.51 17.32 18.38
CA SER A 210 -16.19 16.76 18.62
C SER A 210 -15.26 17.80 19.29
N PRO A 211 -14.29 17.35 20.11
CA PRO A 211 -13.31 18.25 20.73
C PRO A 211 -12.35 18.88 19.71
N VAL A 212 -12.24 18.30 18.52
CA VAL A 212 -11.32 18.74 17.46
C VAL A 212 -12.02 19.64 16.44
N ALA A 213 -13.35 19.56 16.33
CA ALA A 213 -14.14 20.35 15.38
C ALA A 213 -13.95 21.87 15.58
N ALA A 214 -13.71 22.32 16.82
CA ALA A 214 -13.43 23.72 17.11
C ALA A 214 -12.07 24.22 16.57
N SER A 215 -11.10 23.31 16.34
CA SER A 215 -9.77 23.64 15.84
C SER A 215 -9.64 23.56 14.32
N ILE A 216 -10.62 22.98 13.62
CA ILE A 216 -10.60 22.80 12.17
C ILE A 216 -11.60 23.78 11.54
N PRO A 217 -11.21 24.56 10.52
CA PRO A 217 -12.15 25.43 9.82
C PRO A 217 -13.34 24.64 9.27
N ALA A 218 -14.56 25.14 9.47
CA ALA A 218 -15.78 24.44 9.05
C ALA A 218 -15.76 24.06 7.55
N VAL A 219 -15.23 24.94 6.71
CA VAL A 219 -15.06 24.70 5.26
C VAL A 219 -14.20 23.47 4.97
N VAL A 220 -13.14 23.23 5.75
CA VAL A 220 -12.27 22.06 5.58
C VAL A 220 -12.96 20.80 6.07
N ALA A 221 -13.66 20.86 7.21
CA ALA A 221 -14.41 19.73 7.74
C ALA A 221 -15.52 19.30 6.77
N GLU A 222 -16.30 20.25 6.25
CA GLU A 222 -17.33 20.02 5.24
C GLU A 222 -16.75 19.43 3.96
N ALA A 223 -15.62 19.97 3.47
CA ALA A 223 -14.93 19.42 2.31
C ALA A 223 -14.54 17.96 2.55
N VAL A 224 -13.89 17.63 3.66
CA VAL A 224 -13.49 16.23 3.97
C VAL A 224 -14.71 15.32 4.11
N LEU A 225 -15.78 15.80 4.74
CA LEU A 225 -17.03 15.03 4.88
C LEU A 225 -17.68 14.72 3.53
N ALA A 226 -17.59 15.64 2.55
CA ALA A 226 -18.06 15.40 1.19
C ALA A 226 -17.29 14.28 0.47
N TRP A 227 -16.05 13.98 0.87
CA TRP A 227 -15.23 12.88 0.33
C TRP A 227 -15.40 11.54 1.07
N MET A 228 -16.28 11.45 2.07
CA MET A 228 -16.40 10.24 2.91
C MET A 228 -16.76 8.98 2.13
N ASP A 229 -17.64 9.08 1.13
CA ASP A 229 -18.05 7.91 0.36
C ASP A 229 -16.92 7.39 -0.54
N ASN A 230 -16.11 8.29 -1.11
CA ASN A 230 -14.90 7.93 -1.84
C ASN A 230 -13.89 7.24 -0.91
N LEU A 231 -13.71 7.74 0.31
CA LEU A 231 -12.80 7.15 1.30
C LEU A 231 -13.31 5.79 1.81
N ARG A 232 -14.61 5.63 2.02
CA ARG A 232 -15.24 4.34 2.35
C ARG A 232 -15.03 3.33 1.22
N SER A 233 -15.25 3.73 -0.02
CA SER A 233 -14.97 2.90 -1.20
C SER A 233 -13.48 2.55 -1.31
N LEU A 234 -12.57 3.49 -1.02
CA LEU A 234 -11.13 3.24 -0.98
C LEU A 234 -10.76 2.16 0.05
N VAL A 235 -11.33 2.20 1.25
CA VAL A 235 -11.09 1.18 2.27
C VAL A 235 -11.51 -0.21 1.81
N ILE A 236 -12.67 -0.33 1.14
CA ILE A 236 -13.18 -1.63 0.64
C ILE A 236 -12.22 -2.20 -0.41
N VAL A 237 -11.80 -1.38 -1.37
CA VAL A 237 -10.84 -1.77 -2.42
C VAL A 237 -9.49 -2.15 -1.81
N MET A 238 -8.98 -1.34 -0.88
CA MET A 238 -7.71 -1.62 -0.19
C MET A 238 -7.78 -2.94 0.57
N ALA A 239 -8.90 -3.27 1.22
CA ALA A 239 -9.05 -4.54 1.91
C ALA A 239 -8.83 -5.73 0.96
N GLY A 240 -9.58 -5.81 -0.14
CA GLY A 240 -9.44 -6.91 -1.11
C GLY A 240 -8.01 -7.05 -1.63
N MET A 241 -7.37 -5.92 -1.94
CA MET A 241 -5.98 -5.88 -2.40
C MET A 241 -4.98 -6.34 -1.33
N MET A 242 -5.13 -5.92 -0.07
CA MET A 242 -4.24 -6.30 1.03
C MET A 242 -4.27 -7.80 1.30
N TYR A 243 -5.45 -8.44 1.31
CA TYR A 243 -5.54 -9.90 1.45
C TYR A 243 -4.88 -10.63 0.27
N GLY A 244 -5.04 -10.12 -0.95
CA GLY A 244 -4.37 -10.69 -2.13
C GLY A 244 -2.85 -10.55 -2.07
N MET A 245 -2.34 -9.36 -1.74
CA MET A 245 -0.91 -9.08 -1.59
C MET A 245 -0.26 -9.90 -0.48
N LEU A 246 -0.94 -10.05 0.67
CA LEU A 246 -0.47 -10.88 1.77
C LEU A 246 -0.20 -12.31 1.29
N GLY A 247 -1.12 -12.90 0.54
CA GLY A 247 -0.93 -14.24 0.01
C GLY A 247 0.14 -14.33 -1.07
N ALA A 248 0.29 -13.29 -1.89
CA ALA A 248 1.37 -13.22 -2.87
C ALA A 248 2.74 -13.18 -2.20
N PHE A 249 2.90 -12.41 -1.12
CA PHE A 249 4.15 -12.36 -0.37
C PHE A 249 4.50 -13.70 0.26
N LEU A 250 3.52 -14.46 0.78
CA LEU A 250 3.78 -15.83 1.27
C LEU A 250 4.32 -16.75 0.16
N ILE A 251 3.84 -16.61 -1.07
CA ILE A 251 4.37 -17.39 -2.22
C ILE A 251 5.77 -16.91 -2.57
N LEU A 252 6.01 -15.60 -2.54
CA LEU A 252 7.34 -15.04 -2.83
C LEU A 252 8.35 -15.41 -1.75
N ASP A 253 7.90 -15.59 -0.51
CA ASP A 253 8.71 -16.14 0.57
C ASP A 253 9.21 -17.53 0.25
N GLU A 254 8.32 -18.42 -0.20
CA GLU A 254 8.67 -19.78 -0.60
C GLU A 254 9.51 -19.85 -1.87
N LYS A 255 9.33 -18.90 -2.80
CA LYS A 255 10.18 -18.76 -4.00
C LYS A 255 11.62 -18.44 -3.61
N ASP A 256 11.81 -17.43 -2.78
CA ASP A 256 13.13 -16.99 -2.36
C ASP A 256 13.84 -18.03 -1.48
N GLU A 257 13.09 -18.80 -0.69
CA GLU A 257 13.62 -19.90 0.12
C GLU A 257 13.90 -21.18 -0.69
N GLY A 258 13.52 -21.24 -1.98
CA GLY A 258 13.71 -22.42 -2.81
C GLY A 258 12.87 -23.62 -2.35
N VAL A 259 11.71 -23.37 -1.73
CA VAL A 259 10.81 -24.42 -1.21
C VAL A 259 9.88 -24.95 -2.30
N LEU A 260 9.63 -24.19 -3.37
CA LEU A 260 8.74 -24.58 -4.47
C LEU A 260 9.07 -25.96 -5.11
N PRO A 261 10.35 -26.31 -5.37
CA PRO A 261 10.69 -27.64 -5.92
C PRO A 261 10.27 -28.78 -4.99
N PHE A 262 10.34 -28.60 -3.66
CA PHE A 262 9.88 -29.59 -2.70
C PHE A 262 8.35 -29.68 -2.64
N LEU A 263 7.65 -28.57 -2.86
CA LEU A 263 6.19 -28.60 -2.96
C LEU A 263 5.69 -29.35 -4.21
N HIS A 264 6.53 -29.52 -5.23
CA HIS A 264 6.21 -30.33 -6.41
C HIS A 264 6.28 -31.84 -6.15
N THR A 265 6.98 -32.28 -5.11
CA THR A 265 7.04 -33.71 -4.75
C THR A 265 5.86 -34.15 -3.89
N LEU A 266 5.06 -33.20 -3.38
CA LEU A 266 3.84 -33.50 -2.66
C LEU A 266 2.80 -34.14 -3.60
N PRO A 267 2.03 -35.14 -3.13
CA PRO A 267 0.98 -35.76 -3.93
C PRO A 267 -0.09 -34.71 -4.30
N GLY A 268 -0.16 -34.35 -5.59
CA GLY A 268 -1.07 -33.34 -6.09
C GLY A 268 -0.71 -32.85 -7.49
N ARG A 269 -1.59 -32.04 -8.09
CA ARG A 269 -1.29 -31.38 -9.38
C ARG A 269 -0.33 -30.21 -9.15
N PRO A 270 0.66 -29.99 -10.03
CA PRO A 270 1.52 -28.80 -9.95
C PRO A 270 0.68 -27.53 -9.87
N GLY A 271 0.99 -26.66 -8.90
CA GLY A 271 0.25 -25.40 -8.63
C GLY A 271 -1.01 -25.50 -7.82
N TRP A 272 -1.47 -26.71 -7.52
CA TRP A 272 -2.67 -26.89 -6.69
C TRP A 272 -2.51 -26.20 -5.33
N PHE A 273 -1.30 -26.13 -4.81
CA PHE A 273 -0.98 -25.41 -3.58
C PHE A 273 -1.23 -23.90 -3.67
N ILE A 274 -0.79 -23.23 -4.76
CA ILE A 274 -1.03 -21.80 -5.00
C ILE A 274 -2.53 -21.52 -5.02
N LEU A 275 -3.28 -22.37 -5.71
CA LEU A 275 -4.74 -22.32 -5.82
C LEU A 275 -5.44 -22.56 -4.48
N ARG A 276 -4.97 -23.55 -3.72
CA ARG A 276 -5.48 -23.83 -2.38
C ARG A 276 -5.30 -22.62 -1.48
N ARG A 277 -4.12 -21.98 -1.49
CA ARG A 277 -3.84 -20.79 -0.70
C ARG A 277 -4.67 -19.59 -1.14
N CYS A 278 -4.80 -19.36 -2.45
CA CYS A 278 -5.69 -18.33 -2.99
C CYS A 278 -7.12 -18.53 -2.50
N ARG A 279 -7.63 -19.78 -2.55
CA ARG A 279 -8.97 -20.14 -2.07
C ARG A 279 -9.11 -19.93 -0.56
N THR A 280 -8.13 -20.35 0.24
CA THR A 280 -8.15 -20.16 1.70
C THR A 280 -8.23 -18.67 2.03
N LEU A 281 -7.40 -17.83 1.41
CA LEU A 281 -7.43 -16.38 1.62
C LEU A 281 -8.70 -15.73 1.10
N PHE A 282 -9.24 -16.21 -0.02
CA PHE A 282 -10.53 -15.76 -0.54
C PHE A 282 -11.67 -16.04 0.45
N VAL A 283 -11.71 -17.24 1.04
CA VAL A 283 -12.70 -17.58 2.08
C VAL A 283 -12.52 -16.68 3.31
N ILE A 284 -11.28 -16.46 3.77
CA ILE A 284 -11.01 -15.55 4.89
C ILE A 284 -11.50 -14.12 4.57
N TYR A 285 -11.24 -13.62 3.36
CA TYR A 285 -11.70 -12.31 2.92
C TYR A 285 -13.23 -12.20 2.89
N VAL A 286 -13.92 -13.20 2.31
CA VAL A 286 -15.40 -13.23 2.28
C VAL A 286 -15.99 -13.29 3.69
N LEU A 287 -15.34 -13.97 4.63
CA LEU A 287 -15.78 -13.96 6.03
C LEU A 287 -15.45 -12.64 6.73
N ALA A 288 -14.36 -11.97 6.34
CA ALA A 288 -13.91 -10.71 6.92
C ALA A 288 -14.68 -9.48 6.41
N ILE A 289 -15.18 -9.49 5.17
CA ILE A 289 -15.78 -8.31 4.53
C ILE A 289 -17.05 -7.83 5.24
N GLY A 290 -17.88 -8.74 5.75
CA GLY A 290 -19.07 -8.38 6.53
C GLY A 290 -18.71 -7.61 7.80
N PRO A 291 -17.92 -8.20 8.72
CA PRO A 291 -17.38 -7.50 9.89
C PRO A 291 -16.63 -6.21 9.56
N LEU A 292 -15.89 -6.17 8.44
CA LEU A 292 -15.18 -4.96 8.00
C LEU A 292 -16.16 -3.82 7.69
N VAL A 293 -17.19 -4.12 6.89
CA VAL A 293 -18.24 -3.16 6.52
C VAL A 293 -19.00 -2.68 7.76
N THR A 294 -19.30 -3.59 8.69
CA THR A 294 -20.01 -3.21 9.92
C THR A 294 -19.14 -2.41 10.87
N VAL A 295 -17.84 -2.69 11.01
CA VAL A 295 -16.89 -1.94 11.86
C VAL A 295 -16.58 -0.55 11.31
N GLY A 296 -16.60 -0.38 10.00
CA GLY A 296 -16.37 0.93 9.38
C GLY A 296 -17.63 1.74 9.07
N ASN A 297 -18.83 1.19 9.22
CA ASN A 297 -20.04 1.80 8.65
C ASN A 297 -19.82 2.17 7.16
N LEU A 298 -19.30 1.20 6.39
CA LEU A 298 -18.83 1.46 5.02
C LEU A 298 -19.96 1.46 3.98
N VAL A 299 -21.19 1.12 4.37
CA VAL A 299 -22.35 1.12 3.46
C VAL A 299 -22.68 2.55 3.05
N HIS A 300 -22.76 2.79 1.75
CA HIS A 300 -23.18 4.05 1.15
C HIS A 300 -23.83 3.77 -0.21
N GLY A 301 -24.70 4.68 -0.66
CA GLY A 301 -25.53 4.49 -1.84
C GLY A 301 -26.65 3.45 -1.61
N ASP A 302 -27.16 2.88 -2.71
CA ASP A 302 -28.20 1.86 -2.67
C ASP A 302 -27.65 0.52 -2.08
N PRO A 303 -28.32 -0.10 -1.09
CA PRO A 303 -27.82 -1.32 -0.45
C PRO A 303 -27.68 -2.53 -1.38
N VAL A 304 -28.55 -2.65 -2.40
CA VAL A 304 -28.49 -3.75 -3.37
C VAL A 304 -27.30 -3.56 -4.30
N VAL A 305 -27.14 -2.34 -4.85
CA VAL A 305 -25.97 -1.97 -5.65
C VAL A 305 -24.69 -2.14 -4.84
N PHE A 306 -24.69 -1.76 -3.56
CA PHE A 306 -23.58 -1.95 -2.65
C PHE A 306 -23.24 -3.45 -2.51
N ALA A 307 -24.21 -4.31 -2.24
CA ALA A 307 -23.99 -5.76 -2.12
C ALA A 307 -23.42 -6.37 -3.42
N VAL A 308 -23.95 -5.98 -4.58
CA VAL A 308 -23.44 -6.44 -5.88
C VAL A 308 -22.01 -5.92 -6.12
N SER A 309 -21.71 -4.67 -5.73
CA SER A 309 -20.36 -4.11 -5.85
C SER A 309 -19.31 -4.91 -5.08
N LEU A 310 -19.66 -5.47 -3.92
CA LEU A 310 -18.77 -6.33 -3.14
C LEU A 310 -18.44 -7.65 -3.87
N ILE A 311 -19.38 -8.19 -4.66
CA ILE A 311 -19.13 -9.39 -5.47
C ILE A 311 -18.10 -9.07 -6.56
N VAL A 312 -18.19 -7.89 -7.18
CA VAL A 312 -17.21 -7.43 -8.17
C VAL A 312 -15.85 -7.19 -7.51
N ASP A 313 -15.81 -6.53 -6.36
CA ASP A 313 -14.58 -6.26 -5.61
C ASP A 313 -13.90 -7.54 -5.09
N ALA A 314 -14.64 -8.64 -4.90
CA ALA A 314 -14.07 -9.92 -4.49
C ALA A 314 -13.04 -10.46 -5.49
N PHE A 315 -13.12 -10.09 -6.78
CA PHE A 315 -12.11 -10.47 -7.78
C PHE A 315 -10.77 -9.77 -7.59
N LEU A 316 -10.69 -8.68 -6.80
CA LEU A 316 -9.43 -7.98 -6.56
C LEU A 316 -8.42 -8.86 -5.82
N LEU A 317 -8.89 -9.72 -4.92
CA LEU A 317 -8.02 -10.64 -4.18
C LEU A 317 -7.28 -11.62 -5.11
N PRO A 318 -7.94 -12.42 -5.96
CA PRO A 318 -7.23 -13.31 -6.87
C PRO A 318 -6.39 -12.55 -7.90
N ILE A 319 -6.81 -11.36 -8.36
CA ILE A 319 -6.02 -10.52 -9.26
C ILE A 319 -4.71 -10.08 -8.59
N ALA A 320 -4.76 -9.56 -7.36
CA ALA A 320 -3.57 -9.14 -6.63
C ALA A 320 -2.69 -10.34 -6.26
N PHE A 321 -3.30 -11.43 -5.76
CA PHE A 321 -2.61 -12.65 -5.35
C PHE A 321 -1.88 -13.31 -6.52
N LEU A 322 -2.60 -13.63 -7.60
CA LEU A 322 -2.01 -14.30 -8.76
C LEU A 322 -1.16 -13.33 -9.57
N GLY A 323 -1.55 -12.08 -9.70
CA GLY A 323 -0.80 -11.05 -10.42
C GLY A 323 0.60 -10.91 -9.85
N MET A 324 0.71 -10.68 -8.55
CA MET A 324 2.03 -10.57 -7.92
C MET A 324 2.73 -11.92 -7.77
N GLY A 325 2.00 -12.96 -7.34
CA GLY A 325 2.56 -14.30 -7.11
C GLY A 325 3.08 -14.98 -8.38
N VAL A 326 2.53 -14.68 -9.55
CA VAL A 326 2.99 -15.25 -10.84
C VAL A 326 4.01 -14.35 -11.52
N LEU A 327 3.81 -13.03 -11.53
CA LEU A 327 4.66 -12.12 -12.30
C LEU A 327 6.00 -11.82 -11.62
N ALA A 328 6.05 -11.77 -10.28
CA ALA A 328 7.29 -11.53 -9.56
C ALA A 328 8.14 -12.79 -9.45
N ARG A 329 9.44 -12.66 -9.76
CA ARG A 329 10.43 -13.73 -9.60
C ARG A 329 10.94 -13.86 -8.17
N ASN A 330 10.97 -12.75 -7.42
CA ASN A 330 11.47 -12.69 -6.04
C ASN A 330 10.70 -11.65 -5.22
N LYS A 331 10.91 -11.61 -3.89
CA LYS A 331 10.25 -10.65 -3.00
C LYS A 331 10.47 -9.19 -3.39
N VAL A 332 11.66 -8.85 -3.88
CA VAL A 332 12.00 -7.47 -4.27
C VAL A 332 11.16 -7.00 -5.46
N GLN A 333 10.96 -7.87 -6.46
CA GLN A 333 10.05 -7.59 -7.57
C GLN A 333 8.58 -7.57 -7.11
N GLY A 334 8.19 -8.47 -6.20
CA GLY A 334 6.86 -8.49 -5.62
C GLY A 334 6.52 -7.18 -4.91
N LEU A 335 7.51 -6.61 -4.21
CA LEU A 335 7.40 -5.32 -3.57
C LEU A 335 7.19 -4.16 -4.55
N ALA A 336 7.91 -4.17 -5.66
CA ALA A 336 7.73 -3.19 -6.73
C ALA A 336 6.31 -3.30 -7.32
N LEU A 337 5.83 -4.52 -7.57
CA LEU A 337 4.46 -4.76 -8.02
C LEU A 337 3.43 -4.33 -6.98
N ALA A 338 3.67 -4.54 -5.68
CA ALA A 338 2.79 -4.09 -4.61
C ALA A 338 2.59 -2.56 -4.65
N LYS A 339 3.65 -1.80 -4.94
CA LYS A 339 3.56 -0.35 -5.09
C LYS A 339 2.72 0.05 -6.30
N VAL A 340 2.89 -0.62 -7.44
CA VAL A 340 2.04 -0.41 -8.62
C VAL A 340 0.58 -0.72 -8.29
N LEU A 341 0.32 -1.86 -7.66
CA LEU A 341 -1.02 -2.28 -7.24
C LEU A 341 -1.67 -1.30 -6.24
N ASN A 342 -0.89 -0.68 -5.36
CA ASN A 342 -1.39 0.38 -4.47
C ASN A 342 -1.76 1.65 -5.24
N VAL A 343 -1.04 2.04 -6.29
CA VAL A 343 -1.47 3.15 -7.15
C VAL A 343 -2.78 2.79 -7.85
N LEU A 344 -2.94 1.51 -8.23
CA LEU A 344 -4.19 1.01 -8.79
C LEU A 344 -5.34 1.03 -7.79
N THR A 345 -5.16 1.27 -6.48
CA THR A 345 -6.30 1.44 -5.55
C THR A 345 -6.87 2.85 -5.52
N LEU A 346 -6.27 3.82 -6.23
CA LEU A 346 -6.74 5.21 -6.28
C LEU A 346 -8.03 5.51 -7.09
N PRO A 347 -8.60 4.60 -7.92
CA PRO A 347 -9.85 4.86 -8.64
C PRO A 347 -10.99 5.50 -7.83
N PRO A 348 -11.29 5.12 -6.57
CA PRO A 348 -12.36 5.77 -5.81
C PRO A 348 -12.16 7.28 -5.65
N ILE A 349 -10.90 7.73 -5.54
CA ILE A 349 -10.56 9.15 -5.47
C ILE A 349 -10.68 9.80 -6.84
N LEU A 350 -10.16 9.16 -7.89
CA LEU A 350 -10.23 9.67 -9.26
C LEU A 350 -11.69 9.87 -9.72
N ILE A 351 -12.59 8.99 -9.31
CA ILE A 351 -14.03 9.09 -9.62
C ILE A 351 -14.64 10.38 -9.05
N GLY A 352 -14.22 10.82 -7.85
CA GLY A 352 -14.71 12.07 -7.26
C GLY A 352 -14.13 13.34 -7.90
N VAL A 353 -12.95 13.24 -8.52
CA VAL A 353 -12.28 14.38 -9.19
C VAL A 353 -12.74 14.52 -10.64
N LEU A 354 -12.96 13.41 -11.33
CA LEU A 354 -13.22 13.41 -12.77
C LEU A 354 -14.65 13.85 -13.10
N PRO A 355 -14.84 14.72 -14.11
CA PRO A 355 -16.17 15.18 -14.48
C PRO A 355 -16.93 14.13 -15.31
N GLY A 356 -18.15 13.81 -14.87
CA GLY A 356 -19.19 13.15 -15.66
C GLY A 356 -18.72 11.96 -16.51
N ARG A 357 -18.78 12.11 -17.84
CA ARG A 357 -18.46 11.03 -18.80
C ARG A 357 -17.04 10.47 -18.70
N TRP A 358 -16.07 11.25 -18.21
CA TRP A 358 -14.68 10.81 -18.09
C TRP A 358 -14.47 9.81 -16.96
N VAL A 359 -15.40 9.74 -16.00
CA VAL A 359 -15.39 8.80 -14.87
C VAL A 359 -15.34 7.34 -15.36
N TRP A 360 -15.98 7.04 -16.49
CA TRP A 360 -15.99 5.69 -17.06
C TRP A 360 -14.63 5.22 -17.60
N LEU A 361 -13.70 6.13 -17.93
CA LEU A 361 -12.34 5.75 -18.30
C LEU A 361 -11.57 5.12 -17.14
N VAL A 362 -11.97 5.41 -15.90
CA VAL A 362 -11.37 4.78 -14.72
C VAL A 362 -11.66 3.28 -14.69
N GLY A 363 -12.69 2.80 -15.40
CA GLY A 363 -13.01 1.37 -15.59
C GLY A 363 -11.90 0.55 -16.25
N VAL A 364 -10.86 1.17 -16.81
CA VAL A 364 -9.63 0.48 -17.22
C VAL A 364 -8.95 -0.23 -16.04
N PHE A 365 -9.13 0.29 -14.82
CA PHE A 365 -8.57 -0.29 -13.62
C PHE A 365 -9.57 -1.30 -13.01
N PRO A 366 -9.13 -2.54 -12.70
CA PRO A 366 -10.03 -3.57 -12.15
C PRO A 366 -10.63 -3.15 -10.79
N THR A 367 -9.91 -2.33 -10.03
CA THR A 367 -10.30 -1.73 -8.75
C THR A 367 -11.38 -0.64 -8.86
N ALA A 368 -11.70 -0.18 -10.07
CA ALA A 368 -12.65 0.91 -10.27
C ALA A 368 -14.10 0.44 -10.25
N TRP A 369 -14.41 -0.76 -10.75
CA TRP A 369 -15.78 -1.17 -11.06
C TRP A 369 -16.72 -1.16 -9.87
N GLY A 370 -16.34 -1.74 -8.73
CA GLY A 370 -17.17 -1.69 -7.52
C GLY A 370 -17.37 -0.27 -7.01
N SER A 371 -16.38 0.60 -7.18
CA SER A 371 -16.47 2.00 -6.77
C SER A 371 -17.29 2.86 -7.73
N LEU A 372 -17.24 2.59 -9.04
CA LEU A 372 -18.11 3.21 -10.05
C LEU A 372 -19.59 2.91 -9.76
N MET A 373 -19.89 1.66 -9.37
CA MET A 373 -21.23 1.27 -8.97
C MET A 373 -21.72 2.06 -7.76
N ARG A 374 -20.88 2.23 -6.73
CA ARG A 374 -21.26 2.92 -5.48
C ARG A 374 -21.34 4.44 -5.61
N LEU A 375 -20.46 5.04 -6.42
CA LEU A 375 -20.24 6.49 -6.43
C LEU A 375 -20.85 7.22 -7.65
N SER A 376 -21.09 6.52 -8.76
CA SER A 376 -21.43 7.18 -10.04
C SER A 376 -22.62 6.57 -10.78
N ALA A 377 -22.97 5.32 -10.52
CA ALA A 377 -24.10 4.67 -11.18
C ALA A 377 -25.43 5.10 -10.53
N GLN A 378 -26.01 6.19 -11.04
CA GLN A 378 -27.25 6.77 -10.50
C GLN A 378 -28.53 6.03 -10.91
N GLY A 379 -28.44 5.04 -11.81
CA GLY A 379 -29.59 4.27 -12.31
C GLY A 379 -29.32 2.76 -12.38
N SER A 380 -30.39 1.96 -12.29
CA SER A 380 -30.32 0.49 -12.32
C SER A 380 -29.61 -0.04 -13.56
N LEU A 381 -29.87 0.54 -14.74
CA LEU A 381 -29.20 0.15 -15.99
C LEU A 381 -27.69 0.40 -15.94
N GLN A 382 -27.26 1.55 -15.43
CA GLN A 382 -25.83 1.87 -15.30
C GLN A 382 -25.15 0.98 -14.28
N ALA A 383 -25.83 0.67 -13.17
CA ALA A 383 -25.31 -0.24 -12.15
C ALA A 383 -25.15 -1.67 -12.70
N ILE A 384 -26.14 -2.16 -13.46
CA ILE A 384 -26.08 -3.47 -14.13
C ILE A 384 -24.96 -3.50 -15.17
N ALA A 385 -24.84 -2.45 -15.99
CA ALA A 385 -23.78 -2.35 -17.00
C ALA A 385 -22.39 -2.31 -16.35
N ALA A 386 -22.19 -1.53 -15.29
CA ALA A 386 -20.95 -1.48 -14.52
C ALA A 386 -20.64 -2.83 -13.85
N ALA A 387 -21.64 -3.51 -13.30
CA ALA A 387 -21.48 -4.83 -12.72
C ALA A 387 -21.06 -5.87 -13.77
N ALA A 388 -21.74 -5.91 -14.92
CA ALA A 388 -21.41 -6.81 -16.02
C ALA A 388 -20.00 -6.55 -16.56
N ALA A 389 -19.65 -5.30 -16.82
CA ALA A 389 -18.32 -4.91 -17.28
C ALA A 389 -17.24 -5.25 -16.25
N GLY A 390 -17.52 -5.03 -14.96
CA GLY A 390 -16.62 -5.39 -13.86
C GLY A 390 -16.40 -6.89 -13.75
N VAL A 391 -17.45 -7.70 -13.77
CA VAL A 391 -17.34 -9.16 -13.73
C VAL A 391 -16.58 -9.70 -14.94
N VAL A 392 -16.88 -9.20 -16.14
CA VAL A 392 -16.20 -9.64 -17.37
C VAL A 392 -14.73 -9.25 -17.35
N SER A 393 -14.40 -7.99 -17.04
CA SER A 393 -13.02 -7.50 -17.05
C SER A 393 -12.18 -8.13 -15.93
N CYS A 394 -12.64 -8.07 -14.68
CA CYS A 394 -11.94 -8.66 -13.54
C CYS A 394 -11.87 -10.19 -13.65
N GLY A 395 -12.95 -10.82 -14.12
CA GLY A 395 -13.00 -12.26 -14.38
C GLY A 395 -12.01 -12.67 -15.47
N ALA A 396 -11.93 -11.94 -16.58
CA ALA A 396 -10.96 -12.21 -17.65
C ALA A 396 -9.52 -12.05 -17.17
N ILE A 397 -9.20 -11.01 -16.39
CA ILE A 397 -7.87 -10.82 -15.80
C ILE A 397 -7.52 -11.96 -14.85
N ALA A 398 -8.42 -12.29 -13.92
CA ALA A 398 -8.21 -13.39 -12.97
C ALA A 398 -8.05 -14.74 -13.68
N TRP A 399 -8.85 -15.00 -14.72
CA TRP A 399 -8.78 -16.19 -15.54
C TRP A 399 -7.46 -16.29 -16.31
N TYR A 400 -7.01 -15.20 -16.94
CA TYR A 400 -5.72 -15.14 -17.62
C TYR A 400 -4.56 -15.40 -16.66
N LEU A 401 -4.57 -14.77 -15.49
CA LEU A 401 -3.56 -14.98 -14.45
C LEU A 401 -3.58 -16.42 -13.93
N PHE A 402 -4.76 -17.03 -13.81
CA PHE A 402 -4.91 -18.43 -13.45
C PHE A 402 -4.32 -19.39 -14.50
N ILE A 403 -4.61 -19.17 -15.79
CA ILE A 403 -4.00 -19.95 -16.88
C ILE A 403 -2.47 -19.81 -16.83
N ARG A 404 -1.97 -18.58 -16.67
CA ARG A 404 -0.53 -18.32 -16.59
C ARG A 404 0.11 -18.97 -15.36
N ALA A 405 -0.56 -18.92 -14.22
CA ALA A 405 -0.14 -19.62 -13.01
C ALA A 405 0.03 -21.11 -13.29
N ARG A 406 -0.97 -21.73 -13.94
CA ARG A 406 -0.97 -23.14 -14.33
C ARG A 406 0.16 -23.48 -15.32
N ALA A 407 0.36 -22.66 -16.34
CA ALA A 407 1.37 -22.88 -17.37
C ALA A 407 2.80 -22.79 -16.82
N GLY A 408 3.08 -21.81 -15.94
CA GLY A 408 4.38 -21.61 -15.32
C GLY A 408 4.86 -22.77 -14.43
N LEU A 409 3.99 -23.76 -14.17
CA LEU A 409 4.31 -24.94 -13.38
C LEU A 409 4.58 -26.20 -14.23
N HIS A 410 4.11 -26.21 -15.48
CA HIS A 410 4.34 -27.31 -16.42
C HIS A 410 5.58 -27.08 -17.28
N GLY A 411 5.97 -25.83 -17.48
CA GLY A 411 7.23 -25.46 -18.14
C GLY A 411 8.40 -25.63 -17.19
N SER A 412 9.10 -26.75 -17.32
CA SER A 412 10.47 -26.96 -16.84
C SER A 412 11.36 -25.72 -17.06
N VAL A 413 12.11 -25.35 -16.03
CA VAL A 413 13.15 -24.30 -16.00
C VAL A 413 12.59 -22.89 -16.13
N MET A 414 12.03 -22.35 -15.03
CA MET A 414 12.33 -20.94 -14.77
C MET A 414 13.85 -20.89 -14.54
N PRO A 415 14.63 -20.14 -15.34
CA PRO A 415 16.04 -19.94 -15.04
C PRO A 415 16.10 -19.24 -13.68
N PHE A 416 16.44 -20.02 -12.65
CA PHE A 416 16.70 -19.54 -11.30
C PHE A 416 18.05 -18.83 -11.26
#